data_AF-A0A7K4XFS0-F1
#
_entry.id   AF-A0A7K4XFS0-F1
#
_cell.length_a   1.000
_cell.length_b   1.000
_cell.length_c   1.000
_cell.angle_alpha   90.00
_cell.angle_beta   90.00
_cell.angle_gamma   90.00
#
_symmetry.space_group_name_H-M   'P 1'
#
loop_
_entity.id
_entity.type
_entity.pdbx_description
1 polymer ?
#
loop_
_entity_poly.entity_id
_entity_poly.type
_entity_poly.pdbx_seq_one_letter_code
_entity_poly.pdbx_strand_id
1 'polypeptide(L)'
;GSPDSGSPSSSPTFWSSGRSMADHAQILRKFQYQLACRSQAPSAHKDEADLSSKQAAEEVWARVTMNRQLLDHLDSWTAKFRNWINDTILVPLVEEMDSVSTQLRRMGCPELQIGEASISSLKQAALVKAPLIPTLNALVQYLDLTPNQEYLVERIRGGCCSSAFQTFPHPLGWILIPAESWDGFSPLFTQILMHVFCTYLDSRLPPHPKYPDGKTFTSQHFIQTPDKPDTSNENVFCIYQSSINPPHYELIYECNVSSLPKGRNNMFHTLLMFLYIIKTKESGMLGRVNLGLSGVNVLWIFGE
;
A
#
# COMPACT_ATOMS: atom_id res chain seq x y z
N GLY A 1 0.72 -7.49 71.15
CA GLY A 1 0.30 -6.10 71.36
C GLY A 1 1.52 -5.21 71.28
N SER A 2 1.42 -4.11 70.53
CA SER A 2 2.23 -2.88 70.65
C SER A 2 2.18 -2.32 72.10
N PRO A 3 2.92 -1.26 72.52
CA PRO A 3 3.22 0.04 71.86
C PRO A 3 4.72 0.45 71.90
N ASP A 4 5.22 1.34 71.01
CA ASP A 4 5.17 2.83 70.97
C ASP A 4 5.88 3.49 72.19
N SER A 5 6.53 4.65 72.15
CA SER A 5 6.74 5.73 71.17
C SER A 5 7.71 6.74 71.80
N GLY A 6 8.29 7.65 71.01
CA GLY A 6 8.99 8.82 71.52
C GLY A 6 9.57 9.69 70.40
N SER A 7 8.74 10.60 69.87
CA SER A 7 9.19 11.70 69.00
C SER A 7 9.86 12.81 69.82
N PRO A 8 10.70 13.63 69.18
CA PRO A 8 10.54 15.07 69.33
C PRO A 8 10.43 15.77 67.98
N SER A 9 9.46 16.67 67.92
CA SER A 9 9.24 17.67 66.90
C SER A 9 10.28 18.79 66.98
N SER A 10 10.95 19.11 65.88
CA SER A 10 11.50 20.45 65.65
C SER A 10 11.52 20.74 64.15
N SER A 11 10.44 21.36 63.66
CA SER A 11 10.38 21.99 62.35
C SER A 11 11.05 23.36 62.42
N PRO A 12 12.10 23.65 61.64
CA PRO A 12 12.55 25.02 61.39
C PRO A 12 11.81 25.55 60.15
N THR A 13 10.90 26.48 60.45
CA THR A 13 10.37 27.61 59.69
C THR A 13 10.92 27.88 58.28
N PHE A 14 9.97 28.05 57.33
CA PHE A 14 10.11 28.45 55.92
C PHE A 14 10.90 29.76 55.65
N TRP A 15 11.27 30.51 56.70
CA TRP A 15 11.89 31.84 56.60
C TRP A 15 13.30 31.91 57.20
N SER A 16 14.09 30.85 57.07
CA SER A 16 15.54 30.92 57.29
C SER A 16 16.25 31.31 56.01
N SER A 17 16.28 32.63 55.74
CA SER A 17 17.09 33.25 54.68
C SER A 17 18.57 33.12 55.03
N GLY A 18 19.19 32.00 54.64
CA GLY A 18 20.57 31.68 54.96
C GLY A 18 21.25 30.76 53.96
N ARG A 19 20.85 30.80 52.67
CA ARG A 19 21.57 30.12 51.59
C ARG A 19 21.81 31.09 50.44
N SER A 20 23.04 31.09 49.93
CA SER A 20 23.50 31.99 48.87
C SER A 20 22.68 31.80 47.60
N MET A 21 22.26 32.90 46.97
CA MET A 21 21.52 32.92 45.70
C MET A 21 22.24 32.15 44.57
N ALA A 22 23.57 31.98 44.70
CA ALA A 22 24.39 31.25 43.74
C ALA A 22 24.14 29.73 43.71
N ASP A 23 23.72 29.13 44.83
CA ASP A 23 23.50 27.67 44.93
C ASP A 23 22.18 27.25 44.26
N HIS A 24 21.18 28.13 44.27
CA HIS A 24 19.93 27.91 43.54
C HIS A 24 20.10 28.06 42.02
N ALA A 25 21.05 28.89 41.56
CA ALA A 25 21.29 29.11 40.13
C ALA A 25 21.77 27.84 39.40
N GLN A 26 22.53 26.97 40.08
CA GLN A 26 23.00 25.71 39.49
C GLN A 26 21.89 24.65 39.39
N ILE A 27 20.97 24.61 40.34
CA ILE A 27 19.82 23.68 40.34
C ILE A 27 18.78 24.12 39.29
N LEU A 28 18.53 25.43 39.16
CA LEU A 28 17.59 25.97 38.17
C LEU A 28 18.08 25.82 36.72
N ARG A 29 19.39 25.68 36.50
CA ARG A 29 19.95 25.37 35.17
C ARG A 29 19.54 23.99 34.65
N LYS A 30 19.24 23.03 35.57
CA LYS A 30 18.74 21.69 35.21
C LYS A 30 17.24 21.66 34.92
N PHE A 31 16.49 22.67 35.32
CA PHE A 31 15.03 22.80 35.08
C PHE A 31 14.71 24.02 34.21
N GLN A 32 15.65 24.39 33.35
CA GLN A 32 15.44 25.45 32.38
C GLN A 32 14.39 24.97 31.37
N TYR A 33 13.26 25.65 31.35
CA TYR A 33 12.19 25.43 30.37
C TYR A 33 12.79 25.50 28.96
N GLN A 34 12.95 24.37 28.29
CA GLN A 34 13.26 24.36 26.86
C GLN A 34 11.97 24.70 26.14
N LEU A 35 11.95 25.80 25.39
CA LEU A 35 10.89 26.00 24.41
C LEU A 35 10.90 24.76 23.51
N ALA A 36 9.74 24.10 23.39
CA ALA A 36 9.55 23.02 22.42
C ALA A 36 10.08 23.51 21.08
N CYS A 37 10.82 22.62 20.37
CA CYS A 37 11.29 22.90 19.02
C CYS A 37 10.08 23.43 18.23
N ARG A 38 10.09 24.72 17.87
CA ARG A 38 9.13 25.20 16.88
C ARG A 38 9.33 24.30 15.69
N SER A 39 8.30 23.52 15.36
CA SER A 39 8.21 22.83 14.08
C SER A 39 8.68 23.82 13.03
N GLN A 40 9.79 23.50 12.37
CA GLN A 40 10.25 24.28 11.25
C GLN A 40 9.06 24.40 10.32
N ALA A 41 8.61 25.64 10.10
CA ALA A 41 7.77 25.95 8.96
C ALA A 41 8.46 25.33 7.73
N PRO A 42 7.71 24.76 6.77
CA PRO A 42 8.29 23.99 5.67
C PRO A 42 9.39 24.84 5.02
N SER A 43 10.64 24.43 5.23
CA SER A 43 11.78 25.10 4.65
C SER A 43 11.78 24.80 3.15
N ALA A 44 12.25 25.77 2.36
CA ALA A 44 12.39 25.67 0.91
C ALA A 44 13.29 24.50 0.44
N HIS A 45 13.86 23.71 1.36
CA HIS A 45 14.58 22.46 1.05
C HIS A 45 13.68 21.31 0.58
N LYS A 46 12.36 21.41 0.77
CA LYS A 46 11.44 20.36 0.29
C LYS A 46 11.38 20.30 -1.25
N ASP A 47 11.55 21.44 -1.92
CA ASP A 47 11.47 21.53 -3.38
C ASP A 47 12.73 21.00 -4.06
N GLU A 48 13.92 21.25 -3.50
CA GLU A 48 15.20 20.70 -4.02
C GLU A 48 15.23 19.16 -3.96
N ALA A 49 14.77 18.57 -2.84
CA ALA A 49 14.69 17.11 -2.70
C ALA A 49 13.62 16.48 -3.60
N ASP A 50 12.48 17.16 -3.81
CA ASP A 50 11.41 16.72 -4.72
C ASP A 50 11.86 16.81 -6.19
N LEU A 51 12.55 17.90 -6.57
CA LEU A 51 13.14 18.09 -7.91
C LEU A 51 14.21 17.03 -8.20
N SER A 52 15.11 16.77 -7.25
CA SER A 52 16.11 15.70 -7.37
C SER A 52 15.46 14.31 -7.54
N SER A 53 14.37 14.05 -6.80
CA SER A 53 13.63 12.79 -6.95
C SER A 53 12.96 12.68 -8.33
N LYS A 54 12.38 13.76 -8.85
CA LYS A 54 11.77 13.77 -10.19
C LYS A 54 12.80 13.52 -11.28
N GLN A 55 13.94 14.21 -11.24
CA GLN A 55 15.04 13.98 -12.18
C GLN A 55 15.56 12.54 -12.14
N ALA A 56 15.73 11.97 -10.94
CA ALA A 56 16.14 10.57 -10.80
C ALA A 56 15.09 9.59 -11.36
N ALA A 57 13.80 9.87 -11.19
CA ALA A 57 12.73 9.07 -11.79
C ALA A 57 12.75 9.15 -13.32
N GLU A 58 12.96 10.34 -13.90
CA GLU A 58 13.07 10.56 -15.34
C GLU A 58 14.25 9.80 -15.95
N GLU A 59 15.39 9.74 -15.26
CA GLU A 59 16.56 8.96 -15.72
C GLU A 59 16.30 7.45 -15.75
N VAL A 60 15.56 6.92 -14.78
CA VAL A 60 15.14 5.51 -14.78
C VAL A 60 14.17 5.25 -15.92
N TRP A 61 13.17 6.11 -16.11
CA TRP A 61 12.21 6.00 -17.20
C TRP A 61 12.85 6.14 -18.58
N ALA A 62 13.84 7.03 -18.74
CA ALA A 62 14.57 7.19 -19.99
C ALA A 62 15.35 5.93 -20.37
N ARG A 63 15.87 5.19 -19.37
CA ARG A 63 16.52 3.88 -19.61
C ARG A 63 15.54 2.81 -20.07
N VAL A 64 14.35 2.76 -19.49
CA VAL A 64 13.31 1.76 -19.83
C VAL A 64 12.64 2.06 -21.17
N THR A 65 12.31 3.32 -21.43
CA THR A 65 11.55 3.73 -22.63
C THR A 65 12.42 4.01 -23.84
N MET A 66 13.69 4.37 -23.61
CA MET A 66 14.60 4.91 -24.63
C MET A 66 14.07 6.18 -25.33
N ASN A 67 13.06 6.85 -24.77
CA ASN A 67 12.49 8.10 -25.31
C ASN A 67 12.02 9.04 -24.19
N ARG A 68 12.71 10.18 -24.04
CA ARG A 68 12.41 11.19 -23.01
C ARG A 68 11.08 11.92 -23.23
N GLN A 69 10.57 12.02 -24.46
CA GLN A 69 9.29 12.71 -24.72
C GLN A 69 8.09 11.97 -24.11
N LEU A 70 8.23 10.67 -23.83
CA LEU A 70 7.18 9.89 -23.18
C LEU A 70 6.95 10.29 -21.71
N LEU A 71 7.90 11.00 -21.10
CA LEU A 71 7.77 11.52 -19.75
C LEU A 71 6.66 12.58 -19.64
N ASP A 72 6.37 13.30 -20.73
CA ASP A 72 5.29 14.31 -20.75
C ASP A 72 3.90 13.67 -20.56
N HIS A 73 3.78 12.36 -20.83
CA HIS A 73 2.53 11.61 -20.70
C HIS A 73 2.40 10.85 -19.37
N LEU A 74 3.43 10.83 -18.50
CA LEU A 74 3.45 10.00 -17.30
C LEU A 74 2.30 10.26 -16.34
N ASP A 75 1.96 11.53 -16.12
CA ASP A 75 0.85 11.91 -15.24
C ASP A 75 -0.49 11.46 -15.83
N SER A 76 -0.65 11.61 -17.15
CA SER A 76 -1.83 11.14 -17.89
C SER A 76 -1.97 9.62 -17.81
N TRP A 77 -0.89 8.87 -18.06
CA TRP A 77 -0.87 7.42 -17.94
C TRP A 77 -1.14 6.96 -16.50
N THR A 78 -0.60 7.65 -15.51
CA THR A 78 -0.87 7.37 -14.10
C THR A 78 -2.34 7.58 -13.75
N ALA A 79 -2.96 8.66 -14.25
CA ALA A 79 -4.38 8.91 -14.06
C ALA A 79 -5.26 7.87 -14.79
N LYS A 80 -4.96 7.58 -16.07
CA LYS A 80 -5.66 6.53 -16.85
C LYS A 80 -5.54 5.17 -16.16
N PHE A 81 -4.37 4.84 -15.61
CA PHE A 81 -4.16 3.58 -14.88
C PHE A 81 -4.93 3.51 -13.56
N ARG A 82 -5.00 4.61 -12.81
CA ARG A 82 -5.83 4.68 -11.59
C ARG A 82 -7.30 4.47 -11.92
N ASN A 83 -7.81 5.11 -12.97
CA ASN A 83 -9.18 4.93 -13.44
C ASN A 83 -9.41 3.47 -13.87
N TRP A 84 -8.46 2.89 -14.61
CA TRP A 84 -8.55 1.49 -15.01
C TRP A 84 -8.63 0.53 -13.81
N ILE A 85 -7.76 0.68 -12.79
CA ILE A 85 -7.82 -0.13 -11.56
C ILE A 85 -9.18 0.05 -10.87
N ASN A 86 -9.64 1.29 -10.77
CA ASN A 86 -10.90 1.62 -10.13
C ASN A 86 -12.08 0.93 -10.83
N ASP A 87 -12.25 1.22 -12.11
CA ASP A 87 -13.45 0.85 -12.86
C ASP A 87 -13.44 -0.65 -13.23
N THR A 88 -12.26 -1.24 -13.45
CA THR A 88 -12.13 -2.64 -13.89
C THR A 88 -12.03 -3.61 -12.71
N ILE A 89 -11.46 -3.18 -11.58
CA ILE A 89 -11.17 -4.09 -10.47
C ILE A 89 -11.93 -3.68 -9.21
N LEU A 90 -11.74 -2.45 -8.71
CA LEU A 90 -12.24 -2.07 -7.39
C LEU A 90 -13.78 -1.97 -7.35
N VAL A 91 -14.40 -1.32 -8.34
CA VAL A 91 -15.87 -1.17 -8.40
C VAL A 91 -16.55 -2.55 -8.49
N PRO A 92 -16.19 -3.45 -9.44
CA PRO A 92 -16.76 -4.80 -9.48
C PRO A 92 -16.48 -5.61 -8.20
N LEU A 93 -15.30 -5.44 -7.59
CA LEU A 93 -14.96 -6.13 -6.34
C LEU A 93 -15.91 -5.72 -5.20
N VAL A 94 -16.18 -4.42 -5.05
CA VAL A 94 -17.12 -3.92 -4.03
C VAL A 94 -18.55 -4.42 -4.27
N GLU A 95 -19.01 -4.40 -5.51
CA GLU A 95 -20.33 -4.95 -5.88
C GLU A 95 -20.41 -6.45 -5.55
N GLU A 96 -19.36 -7.22 -5.81
CA GLU A 96 -19.30 -8.64 -5.48
C GLU A 96 -19.31 -8.87 -3.96
N MET A 97 -18.63 -8.02 -3.18
CA MET A 97 -18.66 -8.07 -1.71
C MET A 97 -20.08 -7.88 -1.16
N ASP A 98 -20.84 -6.95 -1.73
CA ASP A 98 -22.23 -6.67 -1.33
C ASP A 98 -23.18 -7.79 -1.78
N SER A 99 -22.98 -8.32 -2.98
CA SER A 99 -23.71 -9.47 -3.51
C SER A 99 -23.53 -10.72 -2.63
N VAL A 100 -22.28 -11.10 -2.35
CA VAL A 100 -21.93 -12.26 -1.52
C VAL A 100 -22.45 -12.09 -0.09
N SER A 101 -22.31 -10.90 0.50
CA SER A 101 -22.84 -10.61 1.85
C SER A 101 -24.36 -10.79 1.90
N THR A 102 -25.07 -10.34 0.87
CA THR A 102 -26.53 -10.50 0.75
C THR A 102 -26.92 -11.97 0.61
N GLN A 103 -26.20 -12.75 -0.18
CA GLN A 103 -26.44 -14.18 -0.36
C GLN A 103 -26.22 -14.95 0.95
N LEU A 104 -25.13 -14.66 1.68
CA LEU A 104 -24.84 -15.28 2.97
C LEU A 104 -25.92 -15.00 4.01
N ARG A 105 -26.46 -13.76 4.07
CA ARG A 105 -27.60 -13.44 4.94
C ARG A 105 -28.85 -14.24 4.58
N ARG A 106 -29.19 -14.33 3.29
CA ARG A 106 -30.36 -15.08 2.81
C ARG A 106 -30.26 -16.58 3.11
N MET A 107 -29.04 -17.11 3.14
CA MET A 107 -28.76 -18.50 3.51
C MET A 107 -28.75 -18.75 5.03
N GLY A 108 -29.01 -17.75 5.86
CA GLY A 108 -29.02 -17.89 7.32
C GLY A 108 -27.63 -17.90 7.95
N CYS A 109 -26.60 -17.35 7.28
CA CYS A 109 -25.26 -17.17 7.82
C CYS A 109 -24.91 -15.67 7.96
N PRO A 110 -25.64 -14.88 8.77
CA PRO A 110 -25.35 -13.47 8.96
C PRO A 110 -23.96 -13.23 9.57
N GLU A 111 -23.41 -14.16 10.34
CA GLU A 111 -22.08 -14.08 10.98
C GLU A 111 -20.91 -14.09 9.99
N LEU A 112 -21.15 -14.42 8.72
CA LEU A 112 -20.14 -14.46 7.65
C LEU A 112 -20.11 -13.17 6.81
N GLN A 113 -20.47 -12.01 7.36
CA GLN A 113 -20.43 -10.76 6.61
C GLN A 113 -19.02 -10.41 6.13
N ILE A 114 -18.91 -9.92 4.90
CA ILE A 114 -17.66 -9.43 4.35
C ILE A 114 -17.25 -8.15 5.08
N GLY A 115 -16.04 -8.13 5.65
CA GLY A 115 -15.52 -7.02 6.45
C GLY A 115 -15.68 -7.21 7.96
N GLU A 116 -16.60 -8.06 8.43
CA GLU A 116 -16.78 -8.36 9.86
C GLU A 116 -16.24 -9.74 10.22
N ALA A 117 -16.49 -10.74 9.36
CA ALA A 117 -16.03 -12.10 9.56
C ALA A 117 -14.51 -12.21 9.35
N SER A 118 -13.86 -13.10 10.11
CA SER A 118 -12.44 -13.37 9.92
C SER A 118 -12.16 -13.99 8.55
N ILE A 119 -10.97 -13.71 7.99
CA ILE A 119 -10.54 -14.30 6.71
C ILE A 119 -10.56 -15.84 6.74
N SER A 120 -10.22 -16.45 7.88
CA SER A 120 -10.27 -17.90 8.06
C SER A 120 -11.69 -18.45 7.96
N SER A 121 -12.66 -17.76 8.58
CA SER A 121 -14.08 -18.13 8.48
C SER A 121 -14.60 -18.01 7.05
N LEU A 122 -14.19 -16.95 6.33
CA LEU A 122 -14.56 -16.76 4.93
C LEU A 122 -13.94 -17.82 4.01
N LYS A 123 -12.67 -18.20 4.24
CA LYS A 123 -12.02 -19.33 3.53
C LYS A 123 -12.77 -20.64 3.74
N GLN A 124 -13.16 -20.95 4.98
CA GLN A 124 -13.95 -22.15 5.27
C GLN A 124 -15.32 -22.09 4.61
N ALA A 125 -15.98 -20.93 4.65
CA ALA A 125 -17.26 -20.73 3.99
C ALA A 125 -17.15 -20.90 2.47
N ALA A 126 -16.08 -20.40 1.84
CA ALA A 126 -15.81 -20.57 0.42
C ALA A 126 -15.75 -22.05 0.02
N LEU A 127 -15.15 -22.91 0.85
CA LEU A 127 -15.08 -24.35 0.59
C LEU A 127 -16.45 -25.03 0.74
N VAL A 128 -17.17 -24.76 1.84
CA VAL A 128 -18.44 -25.43 2.15
C VAL A 128 -19.58 -24.95 1.25
N LYS A 129 -19.57 -23.66 0.88
CA LYS A 129 -20.63 -23.01 0.10
C LYS A 129 -20.28 -22.84 -1.37
N ALA A 130 -19.18 -23.43 -1.85
CA ALA A 130 -18.75 -23.34 -3.26
C ALA A 130 -19.86 -23.66 -4.29
N PRO A 131 -20.74 -24.66 -4.09
CA PRO A 131 -21.82 -24.94 -5.05
C PRO A 131 -22.90 -23.86 -5.11
N LEU A 132 -23.02 -23.04 -4.07
CA LEU A 132 -24.08 -22.03 -3.91
C LEU A 132 -23.56 -20.63 -4.21
N ILE A 133 -22.32 -20.33 -3.80
CA ILE A 133 -21.65 -19.04 -3.98
C ILE A 133 -20.24 -19.30 -4.54
N PRO A 134 -20.12 -19.70 -5.82
CA PRO A 134 -18.82 -20.04 -6.41
C PRO A 134 -17.85 -18.86 -6.44
N THR A 135 -18.37 -17.63 -6.53
CA THR A 135 -17.58 -16.39 -6.56
C THR A 135 -16.93 -16.06 -5.21
N LEU A 136 -17.40 -16.63 -4.10
CA LEU A 136 -16.82 -16.41 -2.77
C LEU A 136 -15.35 -16.85 -2.71
N ASN A 137 -14.97 -17.91 -3.41
CA ASN A 137 -13.56 -18.34 -3.44
C ASN A 137 -12.66 -17.29 -4.10
N ALA A 138 -13.10 -16.72 -5.23
CA ALA A 138 -12.36 -15.64 -5.90
C ALA A 138 -12.30 -14.38 -5.02
N LEU A 139 -13.42 -14.00 -4.39
CA LEU A 139 -13.47 -12.86 -3.48
C LEU A 139 -12.51 -13.02 -2.31
N VAL A 140 -12.43 -14.21 -1.72
CA VAL A 140 -11.53 -14.50 -0.60
C VAL A 140 -10.06 -14.27 -0.96
N GLN A 141 -9.65 -14.50 -2.22
CA GLN A 141 -8.26 -14.20 -2.64
C GLN A 141 -7.94 -12.71 -2.53
N TYR A 142 -8.89 -11.83 -2.85
CA TYR A 142 -8.73 -10.38 -2.68
C TYR A 142 -8.67 -9.96 -1.21
N LEU A 143 -9.40 -10.66 -0.34
CA LEU A 143 -9.48 -10.37 1.10
C LEU A 143 -8.31 -10.95 1.91
N ASP A 144 -7.54 -11.88 1.32
CA ASP A 144 -6.43 -12.57 1.96
C ASP A 144 -5.14 -11.74 1.99
N LEU A 145 -5.22 -10.53 2.54
CA LEU A 145 -4.08 -9.62 2.72
C LEU A 145 -3.78 -9.32 4.19
N THR A 146 -4.82 -9.09 5.00
CA THR A 146 -4.69 -8.74 6.42
C THR A 146 -5.79 -9.38 7.24
N PRO A 147 -5.54 -9.78 8.49
CA PRO A 147 -6.60 -10.26 9.39
C PRO A 147 -7.60 -9.15 9.76
N ASN A 148 -7.24 -7.87 9.65
CA ASN A 148 -8.13 -6.75 9.91
C ASN A 148 -9.05 -6.52 8.69
N GLN A 149 -10.12 -7.30 8.62
CA GLN A 149 -11.04 -7.31 7.49
C GLN A 149 -11.84 -6.01 7.39
N GLU A 150 -12.25 -5.43 8.52
CA GLU A 150 -13.00 -4.17 8.54
C GLU A 150 -12.18 -3.06 7.88
N TYR A 151 -10.92 -2.91 8.29
CA TYR A 151 -9.98 -1.98 7.68
C TYR A 151 -9.82 -2.23 6.18
N LEU A 152 -9.57 -3.48 5.77
CA LEU A 152 -9.33 -3.79 4.36
C LEU A 152 -10.53 -3.42 3.49
N VAL A 153 -11.73 -3.81 3.92
CA VAL A 153 -12.99 -3.54 3.21
C VAL A 153 -13.27 -2.05 3.14
N GLU A 154 -13.10 -1.32 4.25
CA GLU A 154 -13.28 0.14 4.27
C GLU A 154 -12.31 0.82 3.29
N ARG A 155 -11.05 0.38 3.22
CA ARG A 155 -10.06 0.97 2.31
C ARG A 155 -10.33 0.66 0.85
N ILE A 156 -10.78 -0.56 0.53
CA ILE A 156 -11.21 -0.93 -0.83
C ILE A 156 -12.41 -0.08 -1.26
N ARG A 157 -13.42 0.07 -0.39
CA ARG A 157 -14.61 0.91 -0.65
C ARG A 157 -14.26 2.39 -0.78
N GLY A 158 -13.43 2.91 0.13
CA GLY A 158 -12.95 4.29 0.10
C GLY A 158 -12.14 4.61 -1.16
N GLY A 159 -11.42 3.63 -1.70
CA GLY A 159 -10.75 3.72 -3.00
C GLY A 159 -11.72 3.88 -4.18
N CYS A 160 -12.88 3.20 -4.14
CA CYS A 160 -13.92 3.26 -5.18
C CYS A 160 -14.65 4.61 -5.23
N CYS A 161 -14.91 5.21 -4.08
CA CYS A 161 -15.72 6.43 -3.96
C CYS A 161 -15.03 7.71 -4.48
N SER A 162 -13.79 7.61 -4.98
CA SER A 162 -13.03 8.75 -5.48
C SER A 162 -13.56 9.33 -6.81
N SER A 163 -14.34 8.57 -7.59
CA SER A 163 -14.92 9.04 -8.85
C SER A 163 -16.35 9.60 -8.70
N ALA A 164 -17.02 9.35 -7.58
CA ALA A 164 -18.43 9.72 -7.37
C ALA A 164 -18.64 11.10 -6.72
N PHE A 165 -17.60 11.75 -6.18
CA PHE A 165 -17.69 13.07 -5.59
C PHE A 165 -16.81 14.08 -6.35
N GLN A 166 -17.38 14.70 -7.40
CA GLN A 166 -16.76 15.77 -8.20
C GLN A 166 -16.56 17.11 -7.46
N THR A 167 -16.43 17.12 -6.13
CA THR A 167 -16.40 18.37 -5.34
C THR A 167 -15.17 18.57 -4.47
N PHE A 168 -14.08 17.85 -4.73
CA PHE A 168 -12.80 18.15 -4.08
C PHE A 168 -11.66 18.21 -5.10
N PRO A 169 -10.80 19.26 -5.07
CA PRO A 169 -9.67 19.40 -5.98
C PRO A 169 -8.62 18.30 -5.85
N HIS A 170 -8.72 17.45 -4.83
CA HIS A 170 -7.87 16.28 -4.65
C HIS A 170 -8.70 15.09 -4.12
N PRO A 171 -8.60 13.92 -4.75
CA PRO A 171 -9.29 12.71 -4.32
C PRO A 171 -8.78 12.23 -2.96
N LEU A 172 -9.60 12.45 -1.93
CA LEU A 172 -9.31 12.16 -0.52
C LEU A 172 -9.06 10.66 -0.24
N GLY A 173 -9.49 9.75 -1.12
CA GLY A 173 -9.28 8.30 -0.97
C GLY A 173 -7.83 7.84 -1.19
N TRP A 174 -7.03 8.60 -1.94
CA TRP A 174 -5.60 8.32 -2.16
C TRP A 174 -4.70 9.04 -1.16
N ILE A 175 -5.29 9.86 -0.29
CA ILE A 175 -4.57 10.60 0.74
C ILE A 175 -4.43 9.69 1.96
N LEU A 176 -3.17 9.57 2.36
CA LEU A 176 -2.69 8.82 3.52
C LEU A 176 -3.57 9.09 4.74
N ILE A 177 -3.89 8.02 5.46
CA ILE A 177 -4.27 8.09 6.87
C ILE A 177 -3.22 8.99 7.56
N PRO A 178 -3.61 10.00 8.35
CA PRO A 178 -2.66 10.80 9.12
C PRO A 178 -1.74 9.86 9.90
N ALA A 179 -0.43 10.06 9.83
CA ALA A 179 0.57 9.17 10.43
C ALA A 179 0.32 8.89 11.93
N GLU A 180 -0.43 9.77 12.61
CA GLU A 180 -0.87 9.61 14.01
C GLU A 180 -1.88 8.48 14.25
N SER A 181 -2.53 7.95 13.22
CA SER A 181 -3.57 6.90 13.32
C SER A 181 -3.19 5.58 12.64
N TRP A 182 -1.97 5.49 12.11
CA TRP A 182 -1.47 4.25 11.52
C TRP A 182 -0.67 3.47 12.56
N ASP A 183 -1.15 2.26 12.85
CA ASP A 183 -0.60 1.35 13.85
C ASP A 183 0.69 0.64 13.42
N GLY A 184 1.14 0.84 12.18
CA GLY A 184 2.32 0.18 11.61
C GLY A 184 2.11 -1.28 11.19
N PHE A 185 0.99 -1.90 11.60
CA PHE A 185 0.61 -3.28 11.29
C PHE A 185 -0.36 -3.37 10.11
N SER A 186 -1.14 -2.32 9.87
CA SER A 186 -2.10 -2.26 8.78
C SER A 186 -1.41 -1.96 7.44
N PRO A 187 -1.75 -2.69 6.36
CA PRO A 187 -1.12 -2.50 5.06
C PRO A 187 -1.41 -1.10 4.52
N LEU A 188 -0.40 -0.46 3.93
CA LEU A 188 -0.60 0.83 3.26
C LEU A 188 -1.52 0.64 2.04
N PHE A 189 -2.26 1.68 1.64
CA PHE A 189 -3.15 1.61 0.47
C PHE A 189 -2.43 1.15 -0.81
N THR A 190 -1.15 1.50 -0.99
CA THR A 190 -0.36 1.02 -2.12
C THR A 190 -0.08 -0.49 -2.09
N GLN A 191 -0.01 -1.11 -0.91
CA GLN A 191 0.09 -2.56 -0.76
C GLN A 191 -1.25 -3.22 -1.07
N ILE A 192 -2.37 -2.63 -0.62
CA ILE A 192 -3.72 -3.08 -0.99
C ILE A 192 -3.91 -3.06 -2.51
N LEU A 193 -3.55 -1.96 -3.17
CA LEU A 193 -3.64 -1.84 -4.62
C LEU A 193 -2.74 -2.84 -5.35
N MET A 194 -1.51 -3.05 -4.88
CA MET A 194 -0.62 -4.04 -5.48
C MET A 194 -1.20 -5.45 -5.36
N HIS A 195 -1.71 -5.82 -4.17
CA HIS A 195 -2.37 -7.10 -3.93
C HIS A 195 -3.59 -7.30 -4.83
N VAL A 196 -4.46 -6.29 -4.93
CA VAL A 196 -5.66 -6.32 -5.78
C VAL A 196 -5.27 -6.44 -7.26
N PHE A 197 -4.24 -5.74 -7.71
CA PHE A 197 -3.74 -5.83 -9.08
C PHE A 197 -3.20 -7.24 -9.39
N CYS A 198 -2.34 -7.78 -8.51
CA CYS A 198 -1.79 -9.13 -8.64
C CYS A 198 -2.90 -10.19 -8.68
N THR A 199 -3.82 -10.13 -7.72
CA THR A 199 -4.96 -11.06 -7.62
C THR A 199 -5.85 -11.01 -8.86
N TYR A 200 -6.06 -9.80 -9.42
CA TYR A 200 -6.79 -9.66 -10.67
C TYR A 200 -6.07 -10.33 -11.83
N LEU A 201 -4.77 -10.10 -12.01
CA LEU A 201 -4.02 -10.74 -13.09
C LEU A 201 -3.94 -12.27 -12.91
N ASP A 202 -3.79 -12.77 -11.69
CA ASP A 202 -3.86 -14.20 -11.38
C ASP A 202 -5.15 -14.85 -11.93
N SER A 203 -6.29 -14.15 -11.77
CA SER A 203 -7.59 -14.63 -12.28
C SER A 203 -7.74 -14.55 -13.81
N ARG A 204 -6.92 -13.73 -14.48
CA ARG A 204 -6.97 -13.55 -15.95
C ARG A 204 -5.97 -14.42 -16.69
N LEU A 205 -4.95 -14.94 -16.02
CA LEU A 205 -3.97 -15.83 -16.62
C LEU A 205 -4.44 -17.29 -16.61
N PRO A 206 -4.06 -18.11 -17.62
CA PRO A 206 -4.40 -19.52 -17.66
C PRO A 206 -3.81 -20.26 -16.45
N PRO A 207 -4.53 -21.24 -15.88
CA PRO A 207 -3.99 -22.08 -14.81
C PRO A 207 -2.68 -22.73 -15.24
N HIS A 208 -1.70 -22.71 -14.34
CA HIS A 208 -0.38 -23.28 -14.60
C HIS A 208 -0.09 -24.43 -13.63
N PRO A 209 0.33 -25.62 -14.12
CA PRO A 209 0.53 -26.79 -13.25
C PRO A 209 1.53 -26.58 -12.10
N LYS A 210 2.50 -25.67 -12.25
CA LYS A 210 3.44 -25.31 -11.17
C LYS A 210 2.83 -24.44 -10.06
N TYR A 211 1.68 -23.82 -10.30
CA TYR A 211 1.01 -22.88 -9.39
C TYR A 211 -0.43 -23.34 -9.15
N PRO A 212 -0.63 -24.44 -8.40
CA PRO A 212 -1.95 -25.05 -8.20
C PRO A 212 -2.88 -24.19 -7.33
N ASP A 213 -2.34 -23.19 -6.63
CA ASP A 213 -3.08 -22.19 -5.87
C ASP A 213 -3.72 -21.11 -6.77
N GLY A 214 -3.46 -21.15 -8.08
CA GLY A 214 -4.00 -20.21 -9.06
C GLY A 214 -3.24 -18.88 -9.13
N LYS A 215 -2.16 -18.70 -8.35
CA LYS A 215 -1.39 -17.46 -8.26
C LYS A 215 -0.37 -17.31 -9.40
N THR A 216 -0.84 -17.51 -10.63
CA THR A 216 0.00 -17.64 -11.83
C THR A 216 0.84 -16.39 -12.12
N PHE A 217 0.26 -15.19 -12.03
CA PHE A 217 0.97 -13.93 -12.18
C PHE A 217 1.90 -13.70 -10.99
N THR A 218 1.35 -13.77 -9.79
CA THR A 218 2.06 -13.44 -8.55
C THR A 218 3.32 -14.31 -8.40
N SER A 219 3.22 -15.62 -8.60
CA SER A 219 4.36 -16.53 -8.48
C SER A 219 5.42 -16.40 -9.57
N GLN A 220 5.13 -15.73 -10.70
CA GLN A 220 6.07 -15.54 -11.80
C GLN A 220 6.68 -14.14 -11.83
N HIS A 221 5.88 -13.14 -11.51
CA HIS A 221 6.20 -11.74 -11.77
C HIS A 221 6.19 -10.86 -10.52
N PHE A 222 5.92 -11.41 -9.33
CA PHE A 222 5.97 -10.65 -8.09
C PHE A 222 6.79 -11.38 -7.01
N ILE A 223 7.83 -10.72 -6.53
CA ILE A 223 8.70 -11.25 -5.48
C ILE A 223 8.72 -10.23 -4.33
N GLN A 224 8.65 -10.72 -3.11
CA GLN A 224 8.65 -9.88 -1.91
C GLN A 224 9.75 -10.33 -0.95
N THR A 225 10.42 -9.36 -0.32
CA THR A 225 11.40 -9.62 0.74
C THR A 225 10.78 -10.47 1.88
N PRO A 226 11.49 -11.48 2.43
CA PRO A 226 12.93 -11.73 2.36
C PRO A 226 13.43 -12.46 1.11
N ASP A 227 12.53 -12.96 0.27
CA ASP A 227 12.92 -13.67 -0.95
C ASP A 227 13.59 -12.70 -1.92
N LYS A 228 14.68 -13.14 -2.56
CA LYS A 228 15.45 -12.32 -3.48
C LYS A 228 15.31 -12.82 -4.92
N PRO A 229 15.04 -11.91 -5.86
CA PRO A 229 15.06 -12.25 -7.28
C PRO A 229 16.47 -12.62 -7.73
N ASP A 230 16.59 -13.59 -8.63
CA ASP A 230 17.85 -13.93 -9.27
C ASP A 230 18.19 -12.90 -10.36
N THR A 231 18.89 -11.84 -9.98
CA THR A 231 19.28 -10.76 -10.90
C THR A 231 20.36 -11.17 -11.90
N SER A 232 20.91 -12.39 -11.80
CA SER A 232 21.90 -12.90 -12.77
C SER A 232 21.27 -13.61 -13.95
N ASN A 233 19.98 -13.96 -13.84
CA ASN A 233 19.24 -14.64 -14.89
C ASN A 233 18.50 -13.63 -15.78
N GLU A 234 18.91 -13.55 -17.04
CA GLU A 234 18.34 -12.63 -18.04
C GLU A 234 16.85 -12.86 -18.30
N ASN A 235 16.34 -14.07 -18.02
CA ASN A 235 14.93 -14.41 -18.20
C ASN A 235 14.02 -13.90 -17.07
N VAL A 236 14.59 -13.32 -16.00
CA VAL A 236 13.79 -12.80 -14.89
C VAL A 236 13.14 -11.49 -15.30
N PHE A 237 11.81 -11.51 -15.33
CA PHE A 237 10.97 -10.32 -15.55
C PHE A 237 9.93 -10.24 -14.44
N CYS A 238 10.18 -9.42 -13.43
CA CYS A 238 9.33 -9.33 -12.25
C CYS A 238 9.41 -7.98 -11.55
N ILE A 239 8.40 -7.72 -10.72
CA ILE A 239 8.36 -6.62 -9.76
C ILE A 239 8.83 -7.16 -8.41
N TYR A 240 9.84 -6.50 -7.84
CA TYR A 240 10.39 -6.85 -6.54
C TYR A 240 10.00 -5.82 -5.49
N GLN A 241 9.36 -6.26 -4.40
CA GLN A 241 9.09 -5.44 -3.23
C GLN A 241 10.27 -5.52 -2.25
N SER A 242 11.21 -4.57 -2.36
CA SER A 242 12.45 -4.55 -1.57
C SER A 242 12.26 -4.05 -0.13
N SER A 243 11.16 -3.35 0.15
CA SER A 243 10.77 -2.94 1.50
C SER A 243 9.28 -3.15 1.71
N ILE A 244 8.90 -3.65 2.89
CA ILE A 244 7.49 -3.84 3.28
C ILE A 244 6.91 -2.55 3.83
N ASN A 245 7.69 -1.83 4.65
CA ASN A 245 7.19 -0.68 5.37
C ASN A 245 8.26 0.41 5.62
N PRO A 246 8.19 1.57 4.93
CA PRO A 246 7.25 1.91 3.85
C PRO A 246 7.47 1.03 2.60
N PRO A 247 6.42 0.69 1.83
CA PRO A 247 6.54 -0.19 0.68
C PRO A 247 7.39 0.44 -0.42
N HIS A 248 8.32 -0.34 -0.96
CA HIS A 248 9.17 0.06 -2.09
C HIS A 248 9.22 -1.04 -3.14
N TYR A 249 8.95 -0.67 -4.40
CA TYR A 249 8.89 -1.57 -5.53
C TYR A 249 9.95 -1.20 -6.57
N GLU A 250 10.52 -2.24 -7.16
CA GLU A 250 11.58 -2.18 -8.16
C GLU A 250 11.21 -3.09 -9.32
N LEU A 251 11.58 -2.71 -10.53
CA LEU A 251 11.37 -3.54 -11.72
C LEU A 251 12.67 -4.23 -12.10
N ILE A 252 12.61 -5.54 -12.34
CA ILE A 252 13.73 -6.35 -12.81
C ILE A 252 13.41 -6.84 -14.21
N TYR A 253 14.30 -6.54 -15.15
CA TYR A 253 14.19 -6.94 -16.55
C TYR A 253 15.59 -7.00 -17.16
N GLU A 254 15.91 -8.11 -17.87
CA GLU A 254 17.21 -8.31 -18.54
C GLU A 254 18.41 -8.02 -17.62
N CYS A 255 18.43 -8.61 -16.42
CA CYS A 255 19.46 -8.39 -15.37
C CYS A 255 19.58 -6.95 -14.82
N ASN A 256 18.73 -6.02 -15.28
CA ASN A 256 18.74 -4.64 -14.81
C ASN A 256 17.69 -4.42 -13.71
N VAL A 257 18.11 -3.78 -12.63
CA VAL A 257 17.22 -3.35 -11.53
C VAL A 257 16.89 -1.87 -11.73
N SER A 258 15.64 -1.59 -12.09
CA SER A 258 15.09 -0.25 -12.22
C SER A 258 14.40 0.15 -10.91
N SER A 259 15.14 0.84 -10.04
CA SER A 259 14.62 1.36 -8.77
C SER A 259 14.30 2.85 -8.91
N LEU A 260 13.02 3.19 -8.79
CA LEU A 260 12.55 4.57 -8.75
C LEU A 260 12.75 5.18 -7.37
N PRO A 261 12.71 6.52 -7.22
CA PRO A 261 12.70 7.15 -5.90
C PRO A 261 11.55 6.64 -5.03
N LYS A 262 11.79 6.60 -3.71
CA LYS A 262 10.77 6.28 -2.71
C LYS A 262 9.65 7.32 -2.74
N GLY A 263 8.41 6.88 -2.61
CA GLY A 263 7.28 7.81 -2.50
C GLY A 263 5.96 7.23 -2.99
N ARG A 264 4.94 8.09 -3.02
CA ARG A 264 3.54 7.72 -3.35
C ARG A 264 3.38 7.18 -4.77
N ASN A 265 4.27 7.57 -5.67
CA ASN A 265 4.22 7.22 -7.08
C ASN A 265 5.06 5.99 -7.44
N ASN A 266 5.93 5.51 -6.53
CA ASN A 266 6.84 4.41 -6.80
C ASN A 266 6.09 3.15 -7.32
N MET A 267 5.02 2.75 -6.64
CA MET A 267 4.21 1.59 -7.04
C MET A 267 3.59 1.78 -8.45
N PHE A 268 2.92 2.92 -8.69
CA PHE A 268 2.27 3.18 -9.96
C PHE A 268 3.26 3.22 -11.12
N HIS A 269 4.38 3.91 -10.97
CA HIS A 269 5.38 4.01 -12.03
C HIS A 269 6.08 2.67 -12.27
N THR A 270 6.31 1.86 -11.23
CA THR A 270 6.86 0.50 -11.38
C THR A 270 5.92 -0.39 -12.20
N LEU A 271 4.61 -0.36 -11.90
CA LEU A 271 3.59 -1.07 -12.68
C LEU A 271 3.47 -0.54 -14.11
N LEU A 272 3.52 0.77 -14.31
CA LEU A 272 3.52 1.37 -15.65
C LEU A 272 4.75 0.92 -16.45
N MET A 273 5.94 0.89 -15.86
CA MET A 273 7.14 0.38 -16.55
C MET A 273 6.98 -1.09 -16.92
N PHE A 274 6.48 -1.93 -16.00
CA PHE A 274 6.20 -3.33 -16.27
C PHE A 274 5.23 -3.52 -17.45
N LEU A 275 4.10 -2.80 -17.44
CA LEU A 275 3.11 -2.84 -18.53
C LEU A 275 3.66 -2.26 -19.85
N TYR A 276 4.50 -1.23 -19.77
CA TYR A 276 5.12 -0.62 -20.95
C TYR A 276 6.09 -1.59 -21.63
N ILE A 277 6.90 -2.33 -20.87
CA ILE A 277 7.77 -3.38 -21.41
C ILE A 277 6.92 -4.45 -22.08
N ILE A 278 5.82 -4.90 -21.46
CA ILE A 278 4.92 -5.87 -22.10
C ILE A 278 4.37 -5.33 -23.43
N LYS A 279 3.92 -4.06 -23.44
CA LYS A 279 3.39 -3.43 -24.66
C LYS A 279 4.42 -3.37 -25.79
N THR A 280 5.66 -3.03 -25.48
CA THR A 280 6.67 -2.66 -26.49
C THR A 280 7.64 -3.79 -26.84
N LYS A 281 7.95 -4.69 -25.90
CA LYS A 281 8.92 -5.78 -26.05
C LYS A 281 8.24 -7.13 -26.21
N GLU A 282 7.14 -7.36 -25.48
CA GLU A 282 6.39 -8.63 -25.50
C GLU A 282 5.15 -8.61 -26.41
N SER A 283 5.07 -7.67 -27.36
CA SER A 283 3.93 -7.51 -28.28
C SER A 283 2.56 -7.38 -27.60
N GLY A 284 2.54 -6.88 -26.37
CA GLY A 284 1.33 -6.76 -25.54
C GLY A 284 0.84 -8.08 -24.92
N MET A 285 1.66 -9.12 -24.93
CA MET A 285 1.32 -10.46 -24.44
C MET A 285 1.98 -10.73 -23.09
N LEU A 286 1.22 -11.26 -22.15
CA LEU A 286 1.72 -11.83 -20.90
C LEU A 286 1.46 -13.34 -20.92
N GLY A 287 2.49 -14.10 -21.27
CA GLY A 287 2.33 -15.51 -21.63
C GLY A 287 1.41 -15.67 -22.84
N ARG A 288 0.23 -16.26 -22.64
CA ARG A 288 -0.77 -16.46 -23.71
C ARG A 288 -1.92 -15.45 -23.69
N VAL A 289 -1.88 -14.47 -22.79
CA VAL A 289 -2.96 -13.50 -22.60
C VAL A 289 -2.57 -12.16 -23.18
N ASN A 290 -3.45 -11.59 -24.00
CA ASN A 290 -3.28 -10.25 -24.53
C ASN A 290 -3.70 -9.20 -23.47
N LEU A 291 -2.86 -8.21 -23.21
CA LEU A 291 -3.17 -7.12 -22.28
C LEU A 291 -3.80 -5.89 -22.96
N GLY A 292 -3.93 -5.89 -24.28
CA GLY A 292 -4.65 -4.90 -25.08
C GLY A 292 -6.13 -5.24 -25.29
N LEU A 293 -6.73 -4.66 -26.34
CA LEU A 293 -8.18 -4.66 -26.59
C LEU A 293 -8.82 -6.05 -26.68
N SER A 294 -8.07 -7.08 -27.08
CA SER A 294 -8.58 -8.45 -27.24
C SER A 294 -8.55 -9.28 -25.94
N GLY A 295 -8.05 -8.73 -24.83
CA GLY A 295 -7.97 -9.43 -23.56
C GLY A 295 -8.21 -8.52 -22.37
N VAL A 296 -7.21 -8.36 -21.49
CA VAL A 296 -7.35 -7.62 -20.23
C VAL A 296 -7.65 -6.14 -20.44
N ASN A 297 -7.29 -5.61 -21.61
CA ASN A 297 -7.51 -4.22 -21.99
C ASN A 297 -7.02 -3.22 -20.95
N VAL A 298 -5.77 -3.37 -20.50
CA VAL A 298 -5.07 -2.38 -19.68
C VAL A 298 -4.13 -1.52 -20.53
N LEU A 299 -3.61 -2.02 -21.66
CA LEU A 299 -2.61 -1.31 -22.46
C LEU A 299 -3.13 -0.08 -23.23
N TRP A 300 -4.43 0.19 -23.20
CA TRP A 300 -5.01 1.42 -23.76
C TRP A 300 -4.61 2.66 -22.95
N ILE A 301 -4.18 2.50 -21.68
CA ILE A 301 -3.71 3.61 -20.84
C ILE A 301 -2.53 4.36 -21.47
N PHE A 302 -1.78 3.70 -22.36
CA PHE A 302 -0.66 4.28 -23.10
C PHE A 302 -1.06 4.94 -24.43
N GLY A 303 -2.35 4.92 -24.79
CA GLY A 303 -2.87 5.65 -25.94
C GLY A 303 -2.91 7.16 -25.67
N GLU A 304 -3.01 7.94 -26.75
CA GLU A 304 -3.25 9.39 -26.70
C GLU A 304 -4.57 9.70 -25.97
#